data_AF-A0A1B2JBS2-F1
#
_entry.id   AF-A0A1B2JBS2-F1
#
_cell.length_a   1.000
_cell.length_b   1.000
_cell.length_c   1.000
_cell.angle_alpha   90.00
_cell.angle_beta   90.00
_cell.angle_gamma   90.00
#
_symmetry.space_group_name_H-M   'P 1'
#
loop_
_entity.id
_entity.type
_entity.pdbx_description
1 polymer ?
#
loop_
_entity_poly.entity_id
_entity_poly.type
_entity_poly.pdbx_seq_one_letter_code
_entity_poly.pdbx_strand_id
1 'polypeptide(L)'
;MSPKPDSEIDQEPSVSVTSVKDTSHIEGAKNVHEVPQTEEGLASEPQDSDIGEERTIEEEQDETKCEVEEESEEEEEEKEEEKEEEEEEEEIVDEQISYALNYLFQDIHEKIRLRETQRDTTQDEYELSRQEKVGLLLENFDQDQMTRYEFFRRANVNKSVAKRIVQSVLGQNINNNVALLVSTVSKMFVGEMVEKAKEVQSRRQKAQILEQIAQRKAAIKNIRKRDLDESVVDQIMSSKRIRIPKDEPLSPEDIREAWRLYQLETNVLPSNQWRRQGGGDGNMFR
;
A
#
# COMPACT_ATOMS: atom_id res chain seq x y z
N MET A 1 5.58 -4.03 65.86
CA MET A 1 7.04 -3.85 65.68
C MET A 1 7.33 -3.95 64.20
N SER A 2 7.54 -2.79 63.57
CA SER A 2 8.31 -2.65 62.33
C SER A 2 9.78 -3.01 62.61
N PRO A 3 10.61 -3.32 61.59
CA PRO A 3 11.16 -2.26 60.71
C PRO A 3 11.30 -2.63 59.22
N LYS A 4 11.08 -1.64 58.34
CA LYS A 4 11.86 -1.35 57.11
C LYS A 4 13.15 -0.61 57.54
N PRO A 5 14.24 -0.41 56.74
CA PRO A 5 14.31 -0.07 55.29
C PRO A 5 15.55 -0.71 54.57
N ASP A 6 15.84 -0.56 53.27
CA ASP A 6 16.36 0.58 52.45
C ASP A 6 16.49 0.05 50.99
N SER A 7 15.98 0.71 49.92
CA SER A 7 16.50 1.84 49.10
C SER A 7 17.52 1.47 47.99
N GLU A 8 17.05 1.38 46.75
CA GLU A 8 17.78 1.49 45.45
C GLU A 8 16.65 1.55 44.39
N ILE A 9 16.17 2.69 43.89
CA ILE A 9 16.74 3.68 42.95
C ILE A 9 17.52 3.02 41.81
N ASP A 10 16.82 2.74 40.71
CA ASP A 10 17.43 2.71 39.39
C ASP A 10 16.58 3.50 38.39
N GLN A 11 17.30 4.35 37.67
CA GLN A 11 16.81 5.44 36.84
C GLN A 11 16.53 4.93 35.43
N GLU A 12 15.36 5.30 34.88
CA GLU A 12 15.10 5.18 33.45
C GLU A 12 15.90 6.25 32.69
N PRO A 13 16.55 5.93 31.55
CA PRO A 13 17.18 6.95 30.72
C PRO A 13 16.14 7.72 29.91
N SER A 14 15.94 8.98 30.31
CA SER A 14 15.28 10.03 29.55
C SER A 14 16.06 10.36 28.28
N VAL A 15 15.42 10.27 27.11
CA VAL A 15 15.97 10.82 25.85
C VAL A 15 15.17 12.05 25.46
N SER A 16 15.80 13.20 25.64
CA SER A 16 15.28 14.53 25.33
C SER A 16 15.23 14.77 23.82
N VAL A 17 14.04 15.09 23.32
CA VAL A 17 13.76 15.62 21.99
C VAL A 17 14.27 17.08 21.94
N THR A 18 15.29 17.35 21.13
CA THR A 18 15.67 18.72 20.77
C THR A 18 15.06 19.09 19.42
N SER A 19 14.12 20.04 19.47
CA SER A 19 13.52 20.75 18.35
C SER A 19 14.57 21.68 17.72
N VAL A 20 14.80 21.54 16.42
CA VAL A 20 15.41 22.58 15.58
C VAL A 20 14.29 23.14 14.70
N LYS A 21 14.07 24.45 14.82
CA LYS A 21 13.14 25.24 14.01
C LYS A 21 13.92 25.76 12.80
N ASP A 22 13.50 25.40 11.60
CA ASP A 22 13.79 26.20 10.41
C ASP A 22 12.48 26.77 9.87
N THR A 23 12.43 28.10 9.88
CA THR A 23 11.35 28.93 9.35
C THR A 23 11.74 29.41 7.97
N SER A 24 10.97 29.06 6.94
CA SER A 24 10.93 29.83 5.69
C SER A 24 9.48 30.08 5.28
N HIS A 25 9.09 31.34 5.41
CA HIS A 25 7.88 31.96 4.88
C HIS A 25 7.72 31.67 3.38
N ILE A 26 6.52 31.27 2.97
CA ILE A 26 6.03 31.43 1.59
C ILE A 26 4.67 32.11 1.69
N GLU A 27 4.64 33.42 1.43
CA GLU A 27 3.41 34.16 1.16
C GLU A 27 3.06 34.04 -0.33
N GLY A 28 1.77 33.87 -0.61
CA GLY A 28 1.24 33.75 -1.96
C GLY A 28 0.74 35.07 -2.55
N ALA A 29 0.64 35.10 -3.88
CA ALA A 29 -0.25 35.95 -4.67
C ALA A 29 -0.42 35.25 -6.03
N LYS A 30 -1.56 34.62 -6.33
CA LYS A 30 -2.74 35.20 -7.00
C LYS A 30 -2.44 36.09 -8.23
N ASN A 31 -2.63 35.44 -9.38
CA ASN A 31 -3.61 35.78 -10.41
C ASN A 31 -3.22 36.76 -11.53
N VAL A 32 -3.55 36.30 -12.75
CA VAL A 32 -4.14 36.98 -13.91
C VAL A 32 -3.30 36.80 -15.18
N HIS A 33 -3.89 35.99 -16.05
CA HIS A 33 -3.58 35.74 -17.43
C HIS A 33 -4.31 36.81 -18.26
N GLU A 34 -3.57 37.62 -19.02
CA GLU A 34 -4.19 38.49 -20.03
C GLU A 34 -3.25 38.63 -21.24
N VAL A 35 -3.81 38.28 -22.40
CA VAL A 35 -3.25 38.35 -23.74
C VAL A 35 -3.21 39.82 -24.20
N PRO A 36 -2.33 40.17 -25.16
CA PRO A 36 -2.83 41.00 -26.25
C PRO A 36 -2.45 40.48 -27.64
N GLN A 37 -3.41 40.67 -28.53
CA GLN A 37 -3.38 40.42 -29.95
C GLN A 37 -2.69 41.57 -30.70
N THR A 38 -1.95 41.20 -31.74
CA THR A 38 -1.74 41.83 -33.06
C THR A 38 -2.12 43.30 -33.29
N GLU A 39 -1.18 44.07 -33.85
CA GLU A 39 -1.46 45.05 -34.92
C GLU A 39 -0.29 45.09 -35.94
N GLU A 40 -0.66 45.43 -37.18
CA GLU A 40 0.05 45.29 -38.45
C GLU A 40 1.04 46.43 -38.76
N GLY A 41 1.95 46.23 -39.73
CA GLY A 41 2.72 47.34 -40.31
C GLY A 41 3.78 46.94 -41.33
N LEU A 42 3.42 47.05 -42.62
CA LEU A 42 4.20 46.78 -43.84
C LEU A 42 5.52 47.56 -44.02
N ALA A 43 6.51 46.92 -44.68
CA ALA A 43 7.14 47.33 -45.96
C ALA A 43 8.70 47.36 -46.05
N SER A 44 9.18 46.69 -47.11
CA SER A 44 10.34 46.99 -48.02
C SER A 44 11.80 46.86 -47.58
N GLU A 45 12.51 45.94 -48.25
CA GLU A 45 13.92 45.95 -48.69
C GLU A 45 14.07 46.71 -50.04
N PRO A 46 15.27 46.91 -50.65
CA PRO A 46 16.67 46.89 -50.16
C PRO A 46 17.52 48.10 -50.70
N GLN A 47 18.81 48.20 -50.31
CA GLN A 47 20.01 48.47 -51.16
C GLN A 47 21.14 49.30 -50.50
N ASP A 48 22.34 48.70 -50.57
CA ASP A 48 23.67 49.20 -50.96
C ASP A 48 24.58 50.09 -50.08
N SER A 49 25.83 49.58 -49.99
CA SER A 49 27.15 50.23 -49.79
C SER A 49 27.46 50.83 -48.40
N ASP A 50 28.65 50.70 -47.81
CA ASP A 50 29.98 50.84 -48.41
C ASP A 50 31.12 50.23 -47.54
N ILE A 51 32.22 49.92 -48.24
CA ILE A 51 33.63 49.61 -47.94
C ILE A 51 34.15 50.11 -46.56
N GLY A 52 35.04 49.49 -45.78
CA GLY A 52 36.03 48.41 -45.92
C GLY A 52 37.29 48.83 -45.12
N GLU A 53 37.83 47.98 -44.23
CA GLU A 53 39.28 47.79 -43.96
C GLU A 53 39.57 46.77 -42.83
N GLU A 54 40.34 45.76 -43.22
CA GLU A 54 41.21 44.79 -42.55
C GLU A 54 41.29 44.74 -41.00
N ARG A 55 41.12 43.52 -40.45
CA ARG A 55 42.12 42.85 -39.61
C ARG A 55 41.89 41.34 -39.54
N THR A 56 42.98 40.64 -39.82
CA THR A 56 43.31 39.22 -39.62
C THR A 56 42.75 38.57 -38.34
N ILE A 57 42.30 37.31 -38.43
CA ILE A 57 42.64 36.17 -37.55
C ILE A 57 42.18 34.88 -38.27
N GLU A 58 43.13 33.98 -38.51
CA GLU A 58 42.90 32.58 -38.92
C GLU A 58 42.45 31.76 -37.68
N GLU A 59 41.80 30.62 -37.90
CA GLU A 59 41.43 29.57 -36.90
C GLU A 59 39.97 29.53 -36.37
N GLU A 60 38.96 29.32 -37.22
CA GLU A 60 37.62 28.83 -36.79
C GLU A 60 36.96 28.00 -37.90
N GLN A 61 37.46 26.79 -38.23
CA GLN A 61 36.76 25.86 -39.15
C GLN A 61 36.84 24.36 -38.76
N ASP A 62 37.39 24.01 -37.60
CA ASP A 62 37.52 22.59 -37.20
C ASP A 62 36.55 22.16 -36.08
N GLU A 63 35.82 23.09 -35.45
CA GLU A 63 34.92 22.76 -34.32
C GLU A 63 33.52 22.33 -34.78
N THR A 64 33.01 22.88 -35.89
CA THR A 64 31.63 22.61 -36.37
C THR A 64 31.44 21.27 -37.07
N LYS A 65 32.49 20.46 -37.24
CA LYS A 65 32.40 19.12 -37.83
C LYS A 65 32.29 18.02 -36.78
N CYS A 66 32.88 18.22 -35.59
CA CYS A 66 32.79 17.26 -34.49
C CYS A 66 31.42 17.30 -33.79
N GLU A 67 30.81 18.47 -33.66
CA GLU A 67 29.51 18.62 -32.98
C GLU A 67 28.35 17.89 -33.69
N VAL A 68 28.41 17.75 -35.03
CA VAL A 68 27.37 17.06 -35.82
C VAL A 68 27.54 15.53 -35.81
N GLU A 69 28.77 15.04 -35.60
CA GLU A 69 29.04 13.60 -35.47
C GLU A 69 28.66 13.12 -34.05
N GLU A 70 28.94 13.92 -33.01
CA GLU A 70 28.56 13.61 -31.62
C GLU A 70 27.03 13.60 -31.40
N GLU A 71 26.27 14.56 -31.95
CA GLU A 71 24.79 14.54 -31.85
C GLU A 71 24.17 13.32 -32.56
N SER A 72 24.83 12.77 -33.59
CA SER A 72 24.36 11.58 -34.30
C SER A 72 24.67 10.27 -33.58
N GLU A 73 25.76 10.23 -32.80
CA GLU A 73 26.15 9.08 -31.99
C GLU A 73 25.32 9.00 -30.71
N GLU A 74 25.01 10.13 -30.05
CA GLU A 74 24.12 10.18 -28.89
C GLU A 74 22.68 9.76 -29.25
N GLU A 75 22.18 10.17 -30.43
CA GLU A 75 20.87 9.74 -30.94
C GLU A 75 20.83 8.26 -31.40
N GLU A 76 21.98 7.64 -31.68
CA GLU A 76 22.07 6.20 -31.99
C GLU A 76 22.22 5.38 -30.70
N GLU A 77 22.95 5.87 -29.69
CA GLU A 77 23.02 5.26 -28.35
C GLU A 77 21.67 5.29 -27.62
N GLU A 78 20.92 6.41 -27.66
CA GLU A 78 19.57 6.48 -27.08
C GLU A 78 18.59 5.54 -27.81
N LYS A 79 18.72 5.37 -29.14
CA LYS A 79 17.90 4.43 -29.92
C LYS A 79 18.32 2.96 -29.74
N GLU A 80 19.57 2.69 -29.38
CA GLU A 80 20.05 1.36 -29.00
C GLU A 80 19.62 1.01 -27.56
N GLU A 81 19.64 1.97 -26.62
CA GLU A 81 19.08 1.80 -25.27
C GLU A 81 17.56 1.57 -25.31
N GLU A 82 16.81 2.34 -26.11
CA GLU A 82 15.36 2.14 -26.30
C GLU A 82 15.05 0.79 -26.99
N LYS A 83 15.89 0.35 -27.94
CA LYS A 83 15.75 -0.99 -28.57
C LYS A 83 16.13 -2.13 -27.62
N GLU A 84 17.14 -1.97 -26.76
CA GLU A 84 17.45 -2.94 -25.71
C GLU A 84 16.33 -3.04 -24.65
N GLU A 85 15.61 -1.94 -24.40
CA GLU A 85 14.43 -1.95 -23.53
C GLU A 85 13.22 -2.61 -24.19
N GLU A 86 13.02 -2.47 -25.51
CA GLU A 86 11.93 -3.10 -26.27
C GLU A 86 12.18 -4.58 -26.63
N GLU A 87 13.43 -5.03 -26.82
CA GLU A 87 13.73 -6.41 -27.23
C GLU A 87 13.76 -7.45 -26.07
N GLU A 88 13.80 -7.03 -24.80
CA GLU A 88 13.84 -7.94 -23.63
C GLU A 88 12.53 -8.05 -22.83
N GLU A 89 11.36 -7.91 -23.46
CA GLU A 89 10.09 -8.42 -22.89
C GLU A 89 9.95 -9.96 -23.04
N GLU A 90 11.05 -10.71 -23.13
CA GLU A 90 10.95 -12.12 -22.80
C GLU A 90 10.44 -12.24 -21.37
N GLU A 91 9.25 -12.83 -21.21
CA GLU A 91 8.68 -13.07 -19.90
C GLU A 91 9.67 -13.94 -19.11
N ILE A 92 10.44 -13.31 -18.20
CA ILE A 92 11.38 -14.02 -17.33
C ILE A 92 10.54 -14.85 -16.36
N VAL A 93 10.28 -16.10 -16.75
CA VAL A 93 9.52 -17.07 -15.98
C VAL A 93 10.44 -18.20 -15.58
N ASP A 94 10.94 -18.13 -14.36
CA ASP A 94 11.53 -19.29 -13.72
C ASP A 94 10.47 -20.06 -12.90
N GLU A 95 10.79 -21.28 -12.48
CA GLU A 95 9.85 -22.17 -11.78
C GLU A 95 9.26 -21.52 -10.51
N GLN A 96 10.07 -20.75 -9.77
CA GLN A 96 9.60 -20.08 -8.54
C GLN A 96 8.64 -18.93 -8.85
N ILE A 97 8.94 -18.12 -9.87
CA ILE A 97 8.07 -17.04 -10.33
C ILE A 97 6.74 -17.62 -10.79
N SER A 98 6.76 -18.69 -11.61
CA SER A 98 5.55 -19.38 -12.07
C SER A 98 4.68 -19.87 -10.91
N TYR A 99 5.29 -20.55 -9.93
CA TYR A 99 4.59 -21.02 -8.75
C TYR A 99 3.99 -19.88 -7.92
N ALA A 100 4.74 -18.79 -7.72
CA ALA A 100 4.29 -17.63 -6.97
C ALA A 100 3.15 -16.87 -7.67
N LEU A 101 3.19 -16.73 -8.99
CA LEU A 101 2.11 -16.12 -9.77
C LEU A 101 0.84 -16.96 -9.71
N ASN A 102 0.95 -18.29 -9.82
CA ASN A 102 -0.20 -19.18 -9.66
C ASN A 102 -0.84 -19.04 -8.27
N TYR A 103 -0.03 -18.93 -7.21
CA TYR A 103 -0.54 -18.67 -5.85
C TYR A 103 -1.24 -17.31 -5.72
N LEU A 104 -0.66 -16.24 -6.27
CA LEU A 104 -1.24 -14.89 -6.19
C LEU A 104 -2.60 -14.78 -6.91
N PHE A 105 -2.73 -15.48 -8.03
CA PHE A 105 -3.90 -15.40 -8.91
C PHE A 105 -4.85 -16.60 -8.80
N GLN A 106 -4.68 -17.46 -7.79
CA GLN A 106 -5.52 -18.64 -7.59
C GLN A 106 -7.02 -18.29 -7.57
N ASP A 107 -7.41 -17.22 -6.87
CA ASP A 107 -8.80 -16.72 -6.81
C ASP A 107 -9.33 -16.31 -8.19
N ILE A 108 -8.47 -15.74 -9.05
CA ILE A 108 -8.84 -15.29 -10.39
C ILE A 108 -9.00 -16.50 -11.30
N HIS A 109 -8.06 -17.44 -11.26
CA HIS A 109 -8.13 -18.69 -12.02
C HIS A 109 -9.38 -19.49 -11.64
N GLU A 110 -9.72 -19.57 -10.35
CA GLU A 110 -10.93 -20.24 -9.89
C GLU A 110 -12.19 -19.53 -10.39
N LYS A 111 -12.25 -18.19 -10.31
CA LYS A 111 -13.37 -17.42 -10.87
C LYS A 111 -13.53 -17.58 -12.38
N ILE A 112 -12.43 -17.63 -13.14
CA ILE A 112 -12.46 -17.86 -14.58
C ILE A 112 -13.00 -19.25 -14.87
N ARG A 113 -12.46 -20.29 -14.21
CA ARG A 113 -12.93 -21.67 -14.34
C ARG A 113 -14.41 -21.81 -14.03
N LEU A 114 -14.86 -21.22 -12.92
CA LEU A 114 -16.28 -21.23 -12.51
C LEU A 114 -17.18 -20.59 -13.57
N ARG A 115 -16.73 -19.46 -14.16
CA ARG A 115 -17.47 -18.78 -15.23
C ARG A 115 -17.54 -19.61 -16.51
N GLU A 116 -16.48 -20.34 -16.85
CA GLU A 116 -16.45 -21.25 -18.00
C GLU A 116 -17.39 -22.43 -17.79
N THR A 117 -17.36 -23.08 -16.64
CA THR A 117 -18.29 -24.17 -16.31
C THR A 117 -19.75 -23.73 -16.32
N GLN A 118 -20.07 -22.51 -15.87
CA GLN A 118 -21.43 -21.95 -15.92
C GLN A 118 -21.93 -21.63 -17.33
N ARG A 119 -21.04 -21.48 -18.32
CA ARG A 119 -21.44 -21.28 -19.72
C ARG A 119 -21.77 -22.60 -20.41
N ASP A 120 -21.16 -23.70 -19.95
CA ASP A 120 -21.35 -25.03 -20.53
C ASP A 120 -22.58 -25.76 -19.95
N THR A 121 -23.07 -25.38 -18.76
CA THR A 121 -24.31 -25.89 -18.20
C THR A 121 -25.50 -25.05 -18.67
N THR A 122 -26.35 -25.62 -19.53
CA THR A 122 -27.64 -25.00 -19.90
C THR A 122 -28.54 -24.91 -18.66
N GLN A 123 -28.54 -23.74 -18.02
CA GLN A 123 -29.67 -23.08 -17.38
C GLN A 123 -30.69 -24.03 -16.70
N ASP A 124 -30.31 -24.58 -15.54
CA ASP A 124 -31.17 -24.96 -14.40
C ASP A 124 -30.28 -25.53 -13.28
N GLU A 125 -29.27 -24.77 -12.84
CA GLU A 125 -28.46 -25.15 -11.68
C GLU A 125 -29.21 -24.79 -10.39
N TYR A 126 -29.46 -25.82 -9.57
CA TYR A 126 -29.91 -25.71 -8.19
C TYR A 126 -29.01 -24.70 -7.45
N GLU A 127 -29.44 -23.45 -7.31
CA GLU A 127 -28.80 -22.53 -6.39
C GLU A 127 -28.99 -23.07 -4.98
N LEU A 128 -27.98 -23.79 -4.49
CA LEU A 128 -27.96 -24.29 -3.13
C LEU A 128 -28.29 -23.13 -2.18
N SER A 129 -29.31 -23.33 -1.37
CA SER A 129 -29.68 -22.41 -0.30
C SER A 129 -28.46 -22.16 0.58
N ARG A 130 -28.38 -20.99 1.21
CA ARG A 130 -27.30 -20.69 2.17
C ARG A 130 -27.16 -21.80 3.22
N GLN A 131 -28.27 -22.41 3.62
CA GLN A 131 -28.27 -23.53 4.56
C GLN A 131 -27.62 -24.79 3.99
N GLU A 132 -27.86 -25.10 2.73
CA GLU A 132 -27.27 -26.26 2.05
C GLU A 132 -25.78 -26.04 1.79
N LYS A 133 -25.39 -24.83 1.38
CA LYS A 133 -23.97 -24.43 1.26
C LYS A 133 -23.23 -24.56 2.58
N VAL A 134 -23.84 -24.08 3.67
CA VAL A 134 -23.27 -24.25 5.02
C VAL A 134 -23.25 -25.72 5.42
N GLY A 135 -24.29 -26.50 5.10
CA GLY A 135 -24.34 -27.95 5.37
C GLY A 135 -23.17 -28.68 4.72
N LEU A 136 -22.99 -28.51 3.41
CA LEU A 136 -21.88 -29.09 2.66
C LEU A 136 -20.52 -28.68 3.22
N LEU A 137 -20.37 -27.42 3.62
CA LEU A 137 -19.13 -26.92 4.23
C LEU A 137 -18.84 -27.62 5.56
N LEU A 138 -19.87 -27.75 6.43
CA LEU A 138 -19.74 -28.39 7.74
C LEU A 138 -19.48 -29.89 7.64
N GLU A 139 -19.99 -30.56 6.60
CA GLU A 139 -19.72 -31.97 6.32
C GLU A 139 -18.26 -32.23 5.94
N ASN A 140 -17.59 -31.23 5.33
CA ASN A 140 -16.20 -31.32 4.89
C ASN A 140 -15.21 -30.69 5.87
N PHE A 141 -15.65 -30.31 7.08
CA PHE A 141 -14.75 -29.76 8.09
C PHE A 141 -13.93 -30.86 8.77
N ASP A 142 -12.63 -30.60 8.91
CA ASP A 142 -11.79 -31.34 9.84
C ASP A 142 -12.24 -31.13 11.29
N GLN A 143 -11.86 -32.04 12.18
CA GLN A 143 -12.24 -32.00 13.60
C GLN A 143 -11.89 -30.66 14.28
N ASP A 144 -10.71 -30.11 13.99
CA ASP A 144 -10.26 -28.83 14.53
C ASP A 144 -11.07 -27.66 13.97
N GLN A 145 -11.44 -27.70 12.69
CA GLN A 145 -12.26 -26.67 12.05
C GLN A 145 -13.67 -26.65 12.62
N MET A 146 -14.28 -27.82 12.76
CA MET A 146 -15.60 -27.98 13.39
C MET A 146 -15.57 -27.44 14.83
N THR A 147 -14.55 -27.81 15.61
CA THR A 147 -14.38 -27.33 16.99
C THR A 147 -14.32 -25.80 17.05
N ARG A 148 -13.50 -25.16 16.21
CA ARG A 148 -13.41 -23.69 16.12
C ARG A 148 -14.74 -23.05 15.72
N TYR A 149 -15.45 -23.63 14.76
CA TYR A 149 -16.75 -23.15 14.31
C TYR A 149 -17.80 -23.21 15.43
N GLU A 150 -17.87 -24.32 16.18
CA GLU A 150 -18.78 -24.44 17.32
C GLU A 150 -18.52 -23.39 18.40
N PHE A 151 -17.25 -23.15 18.73
CA PHE A 151 -16.88 -22.10 19.68
C PHE A 151 -17.34 -20.73 19.20
N PHE A 152 -17.07 -20.36 17.94
CA PHE A 152 -17.51 -19.08 17.38
C PHE A 152 -19.03 -18.91 17.39
N ARG A 153 -19.78 -19.96 17.03
CA ARG A 153 -21.24 -19.95 17.01
C ARG A 153 -21.82 -19.76 18.41
N ARG A 154 -21.24 -20.40 19.43
CA ARG A 154 -21.69 -20.31 20.83
C ARG A 154 -21.18 -19.05 21.55
N ALA A 155 -20.10 -18.44 21.06
CA ALA A 155 -19.51 -17.25 21.67
C ALA A 155 -20.49 -16.07 21.64
N ASN A 156 -20.60 -15.35 22.77
CA ASN A 156 -21.44 -14.17 22.91
C ASN A 156 -20.75 -13.13 23.78
N VAL A 157 -21.00 -11.85 23.52
CA VAL A 157 -20.56 -10.76 24.39
C VAL A 157 -21.37 -10.79 25.68
N ASN A 158 -20.71 -10.65 26.83
CA ASN A 158 -21.40 -10.68 28.13
C ASN A 158 -22.32 -9.47 28.30
N LYS A 159 -23.64 -9.74 28.29
CA LYS A 159 -24.70 -8.72 28.38
C LYS A 159 -24.56 -7.83 29.61
N SER A 160 -24.13 -8.37 30.75
CA SER A 160 -23.98 -7.61 31.99
C SER A 160 -22.82 -6.61 31.92
N VAL A 161 -21.73 -6.99 31.26
CA VAL A 161 -20.56 -6.14 31.04
C VAL A 161 -20.90 -5.06 30.02
N ALA A 162 -21.51 -5.42 28.90
CA ALA A 162 -21.99 -4.47 27.90
C ALA A 162 -22.94 -3.43 28.52
N LYS A 163 -23.88 -3.89 29.35
CA LYS A 163 -24.79 -3.01 30.10
C LYS A 163 -24.04 -1.99 30.96
N ARG A 164 -23.06 -2.44 31.74
CA ARG A 164 -22.26 -1.57 32.62
C ARG A 164 -21.47 -0.52 31.83
N ILE A 165 -20.87 -0.90 30.70
CA ILE A 165 -20.12 0.01 29.84
C ILE A 165 -21.05 1.08 29.27
N VAL A 166 -22.18 0.68 28.69
CA VAL A 166 -23.14 1.63 28.10
C VAL A 166 -23.70 2.59 29.16
N GLN A 167 -24.03 2.07 30.35
CA GLN A 167 -24.46 2.92 31.48
C GLN A 167 -23.38 3.91 31.90
N SER A 168 -22.11 3.50 31.90
CA SER A 168 -20.98 4.37 32.22
C SER A 168 -20.76 5.48 31.19
N VAL A 169 -20.99 5.20 29.91
CA VAL A 169 -20.81 6.17 28.82
C VAL A 169 -21.99 7.15 28.75
N LEU A 170 -23.22 6.66 28.92
CA LEU A 170 -24.44 7.48 28.81
C LEU A 170 -24.86 8.14 30.13
N GLY A 171 -24.37 7.67 31.28
CA GLY A 171 -24.82 8.11 32.60
C GLY A 171 -26.27 7.72 32.94
N GLN A 172 -26.86 6.79 32.19
CA GLN A 172 -28.27 6.40 32.31
C GLN A 172 -28.42 4.88 32.45
N ASN A 173 -29.44 4.46 33.21
CA ASN A 173 -29.77 3.04 33.35
C ASN A 173 -30.50 2.53 32.10
N ILE A 174 -30.01 1.43 31.50
CA ILE A 174 -30.61 0.85 30.29
C ILE A 174 -31.36 -0.46 30.58
N ASN A 175 -32.33 -0.80 29.72
CA ASN A 175 -33.04 -2.09 29.77
C ASN A 175 -32.18 -3.24 29.21
N ASN A 176 -32.46 -4.47 29.64
CA ASN A 176 -31.79 -5.69 29.18
C ASN A 176 -31.92 -5.93 27.67
N ASN A 177 -33.03 -5.51 27.05
CA ASN A 177 -33.19 -5.58 25.59
C ASN A 177 -32.17 -4.71 24.86
N VAL A 178 -31.91 -3.51 25.37
CA VAL A 178 -30.88 -2.62 24.81
C VAL A 178 -29.49 -3.22 25.01
N ALA A 179 -29.21 -3.79 26.19
CA ALA A 179 -27.95 -4.48 26.44
C ALA A 179 -27.74 -5.68 25.51
N LEU A 180 -28.80 -6.43 25.17
CA LEU A 180 -28.76 -7.51 24.20
C LEU A 180 -28.40 -6.98 22.80
N LEU A 181 -29.09 -5.93 22.33
CA LEU A 181 -28.83 -5.33 21.02
C LEU A 181 -27.40 -4.81 20.89
N VAL A 182 -26.91 -4.11 21.91
CA VAL A 182 -25.51 -3.65 21.93
C VAL A 182 -24.56 -4.84 21.89
N SER A 183 -24.80 -5.89 22.66
CA SER A 183 -23.96 -7.10 22.65
C SER A 183 -23.93 -7.78 21.28
N THR A 184 -25.06 -7.82 20.56
CA THR A 184 -25.12 -8.39 19.20
C THR A 184 -24.40 -7.53 18.18
N VAL A 185 -24.56 -6.21 18.23
CA VAL A 185 -23.87 -5.28 17.32
C VAL A 185 -22.36 -5.29 17.61
N SER A 186 -21.94 -5.35 18.87
CA SER A 186 -20.52 -5.48 19.22
C SER A 186 -19.89 -6.76 18.67
N LYS A 187 -20.61 -7.89 18.70
CA LYS A 187 -20.12 -9.14 18.09
C LYS A 187 -19.95 -8.99 16.57
N MET A 188 -20.93 -8.39 15.91
CA MET A 188 -20.88 -8.13 14.46
C MET A 188 -19.69 -7.23 14.11
N PHE A 189 -19.50 -6.14 14.85
CA PHE A 189 -18.40 -5.21 14.67
C PHE A 189 -17.01 -5.85 14.84
N VAL A 190 -16.82 -6.70 15.87
CA VAL A 190 -15.55 -7.44 16.04
C VAL A 190 -15.31 -8.39 14.86
N GLY A 191 -16.37 -9.04 14.35
CA GLY A 191 -16.29 -9.89 13.16
C GLY A 191 -15.82 -9.11 11.94
N GLU A 192 -16.47 -7.97 11.65
CA GLU A 192 -16.10 -7.07 10.56
C GLU A 192 -14.64 -6.59 10.67
N MET A 193 -14.20 -6.23 11.88
CA MET A 193 -12.83 -5.78 12.13
C MET A 193 -11.80 -6.88 11.86
N VAL A 194 -12.08 -8.11 12.31
CA VAL A 194 -11.19 -9.25 12.09
C VAL A 194 -11.14 -9.65 10.61
N GLU A 195 -12.28 -9.64 9.93
CA GLU A 195 -12.36 -9.92 8.49
C GLU A 195 -11.54 -8.91 7.67
N LYS A 196 -11.71 -7.61 7.94
CA LYS A 196 -10.89 -6.56 7.33
C LYS A 196 -9.40 -6.70 7.65
N ALA A 197 -9.05 -7.06 8.89
CA ALA A 197 -7.66 -7.28 9.26
C ALA A 197 -7.05 -8.48 8.51
N LYS A 198 -7.81 -9.56 8.30
CA LYS A 198 -7.37 -10.70 7.48
C LYS A 198 -7.23 -10.31 6.00
N GLU A 199 -8.10 -9.44 5.50
CA GLU A 199 -7.98 -8.90 4.14
C GLU A 199 -6.71 -8.05 3.99
N VAL A 200 -6.43 -7.14 4.93
CA VAL A 200 -5.20 -6.34 4.95
C VAL A 200 -3.96 -7.24 5.02
N GLN A 201 -3.97 -8.25 5.89
CA GLN A 201 -2.90 -9.23 6.00
C GLN A 201 -2.66 -9.93 4.65
N SER A 202 -3.74 -10.38 3.98
CA SER A 202 -3.64 -11.02 2.66
C SER A 202 -3.06 -10.08 1.61
N ARG A 203 -3.53 -8.82 1.54
CA ARG A 203 -3.00 -7.81 0.62
C ARG A 203 -1.50 -7.55 0.86
N ARG A 204 -1.09 -7.43 2.13
CA ARG A 204 0.32 -7.26 2.53
C ARG A 204 1.17 -8.44 2.10
N GLN A 205 0.71 -9.66 2.34
CA GLN A 205 1.41 -10.88 1.91
C GLN A 205 1.54 -10.97 0.38
N LYS A 206 0.45 -10.67 -0.35
CA LYS A 206 0.48 -10.61 -1.82
C LYS A 206 1.48 -9.56 -2.33
N ALA A 207 1.49 -8.38 -1.73
CA ALA A 207 2.45 -7.31 -2.07
C ALA A 207 3.91 -7.74 -1.82
N GLN A 208 4.20 -8.41 -0.70
CA GLN A 208 5.54 -8.95 -0.42
C GLN A 208 6.00 -9.98 -1.47
N ILE A 209 5.10 -10.85 -1.93
CA ILE A 209 5.43 -11.82 -2.98
C ILE A 209 5.74 -11.11 -4.30
N LEU A 210 4.94 -10.08 -4.67
CA LEU A 210 5.19 -9.30 -5.87
C LEU A 210 6.55 -8.60 -5.84
N GLU A 211 6.93 -8.04 -4.69
CA GLU A 211 8.25 -7.44 -4.49
C GLU A 211 9.38 -8.47 -4.68
N GLN A 212 9.22 -9.68 -4.11
CA GLN A 212 10.19 -10.76 -4.26
C GLN A 212 10.30 -11.25 -5.72
N ILE A 213 9.18 -11.30 -6.45
CA ILE A 213 9.18 -11.62 -7.89
C ILE A 213 9.97 -10.56 -8.66
N ALA A 214 9.72 -9.27 -8.40
CA ALA A 214 10.43 -8.17 -9.07
C ALA A 214 11.95 -8.22 -8.81
N GLN A 215 12.36 -8.40 -7.55
CA GLN A 215 13.76 -8.55 -7.16
C GLN A 215 14.43 -9.76 -7.85
N ARG A 216 13.71 -10.87 -7.98
CA ARG A 216 14.19 -12.09 -8.63
C ARG A 216 14.31 -11.92 -10.15
N LYS A 217 13.31 -11.33 -10.80
CA LYS A 217 13.37 -10.99 -12.24
C LYS A 217 14.56 -10.07 -12.55
N ALA A 218 14.75 -9.02 -11.75
CA ALA A 218 15.89 -8.12 -11.89
C ALA A 218 17.23 -8.85 -11.72
N ALA A 219 17.31 -9.83 -10.82
CA ALA A 219 18.50 -10.65 -10.65
C ALA A 219 18.79 -11.54 -11.85
N ILE A 220 17.75 -12.18 -12.42
CA ILE A 220 17.89 -13.01 -13.62
C ILE A 220 18.33 -12.15 -14.80
N LYS A 221 17.73 -10.96 -15.00
CA LYS A 221 18.16 -10.00 -16.03
C LYS A 221 19.64 -9.65 -15.88
N ASN A 222 20.08 -9.34 -14.65
CA ASN A 222 21.49 -9.05 -14.36
C ASN A 222 22.44 -10.24 -14.59
N ILE A 223 21.98 -11.48 -14.40
CA ILE A 223 22.76 -12.70 -14.67
C ILE A 223 22.81 -12.98 -16.17
N ARG A 224 21.74 -12.71 -16.93
CA ARG A 224 21.76 -12.84 -18.40
C ARG A 224 22.71 -11.82 -19.03
N LYS A 225 22.76 -10.58 -18.49
CA LYS A 225 23.65 -9.51 -18.98
C LYS A 225 25.13 -9.69 -18.60
N ARG A 226 25.43 -10.46 -17.54
CA ARG A 226 26.80 -10.68 -17.07
C ARG A 226 27.08 -12.18 -17.13
N ASP A 227 27.99 -12.62 -17.99
CA ASP A 227 28.44 -14.01 -18.03
C ASP A 227 29.14 -14.41 -16.71
N LEU A 228 28.34 -14.75 -15.70
CA LEU A 228 28.76 -15.07 -14.35
C LEU A 228 29.00 -16.58 -14.19
N ASP A 229 29.98 -16.94 -13.35
CA ASP A 229 30.23 -18.33 -12.96
C ASP A 229 28.99 -18.98 -12.31
N GLU A 230 28.77 -20.25 -12.61
CA GLU A 230 27.61 -21.03 -12.14
C GLU A 230 27.46 -21.02 -10.61
N SER A 231 28.57 -21.08 -9.86
CA SER A 231 28.54 -21.00 -8.39
C SER A 231 28.03 -19.65 -7.86
N VAL A 232 28.29 -18.56 -8.57
CA VAL A 232 27.84 -17.21 -8.20
C VAL A 232 26.35 -17.06 -8.51
N VAL A 233 25.93 -17.58 -9.68
CA VAL A 233 24.52 -17.66 -10.08
C VAL A 233 23.69 -18.39 -9.02
N ASP A 234 24.14 -19.57 -8.57
CA ASP A 234 23.46 -20.35 -7.53
C ASP A 234 23.32 -19.59 -6.21
N GLN A 235 24.37 -18.89 -5.77
CA GLN A 235 24.34 -18.09 -4.56
C GLN A 235 23.33 -16.94 -4.67
N ILE A 236 23.33 -16.22 -5.80
CA ILE A 236 22.40 -15.12 -6.07
C ILE A 236 20.96 -15.65 -6.09
N MET A 237 20.70 -16.73 -6.82
CA MET A 237 19.36 -17.31 -6.98
C MET A 237 18.82 -17.92 -5.69
N SER A 238 19.69 -18.47 -4.84
CA SER A 238 19.33 -18.96 -3.50
C SER A 238 18.97 -17.82 -2.55
N SER A 239 19.72 -16.72 -2.58
CA SER A 239 19.48 -15.55 -1.73
C SER A 239 18.14 -14.86 -2.04
N LYS A 240 17.74 -14.85 -3.33
CA LYS A 240 16.52 -14.19 -3.84
C LYS A 240 15.38 -15.19 -4.06
N ARG A 241 15.29 -16.17 -3.16
CA ARG A 241 14.21 -17.17 -3.18
C ARG A 241 12.89 -16.54 -2.77
N ILE A 242 11.84 -16.82 -3.54
CA ILE A 242 10.49 -16.36 -3.20
C ILE A 242 9.97 -17.18 -2.01
N ARG A 243 9.47 -16.49 -1.00
CA ARG A 243 8.88 -17.06 0.22
C ARG A 243 7.39 -16.76 0.23
N ILE A 244 6.58 -17.81 0.15
CA ILE A 244 5.14 -17.70 0.33
C ILE A 244 4.85 -17.66 1.85
N PRO A 245 4.27 -16.57 2.37
CA PRO A 245 3.87 -16.48 3.77
C PRO A 245 2.86 -17.59 4.10
N LYS A 246 3.08 -18.29 5.22
CA LYS A 246 2.12 -19.26 5.75
C LYS A 246 1.07 -18.54 6.62
N ASP A 247 0.12 -19.29 7.18
CA ASP A 247 -0.89 -18.78 8.12
C ASP A 247 -0.24 -18.11 9.34
N GLU A 248 0.07 -16.83 9.19
CA GLU A 248 0.63 -15.99 10.24
C GLU A 248 -0.49 -15.43 11.13
N PRO A 249 -0.23 -15.23 12.42
CA PRO A 249 -1.18 -14.54 13.30
C PRO A 249 -1.39 -13.09 12.82
N LEU A 250 -2.57 -12.54 13.11
CA LEU A 250 -2.87 -11.14 12.84
C LEU A 250 -1.91 -10.24 13.63
N SER A 251 -1.24 -9.33 12.93
CA SER A 251 -0.37 -8.35 13.57
C SER A 251 -1.16 -7.14 14.06
N PRO A 252 -0.63 -6.37 15.04
CA PRO A 252 -1.26 -5.11 15.46
C PRO A 252 -1.41 -4.10 14.31
N GLU A 253 -0.52 -4.12 13.32
CA GLU A 253 -0.60 -3.24 12.14
C GLU A 253 -1.79 -3.59 11.25
N ASP A 254 -2.06 -4.89 11.05
CA ASP A 254 -3.20 -5.32 10.24
C ASP A 254 -4.53 -4.83 10.85
N ILE A 255 -4.63 -4.79 12.18
CA ILE A 255 -5.80 -4.25 12.90
C ILE A 255 -5.88 -2.72 12.78
N ARG A 256 -4.76 -2.01 12.87
CA ARG A 256 -4.72 -0.54 12.74
C ARG A 256 -5.17 -0.10 11.35
N GLU A 257 -4.65 -0.74 10.29
CA GLU A 257 -5.06 -0.44 8.93
C GLU A 257 -6.51 -0.87 8.65
N ALA A 258 -6.96 -2.01 9.20
CA ALA A 258 -8.36 -2.40 9.11
C ALA A 258 -9.30 -1.34 9.72
N TRP A 259 -8.93 -0.78 10.88
CA TRP A 259 -9.69 0.31 11.50
C TRP A 259 -9.66 1.58 10.64
N ARG A 260 -8.51 1.95 10.08
CA ARG A 260 -8.38 3.10 9.16
C ARG A 260 -9.30 2.95 7.95
N LEU A 261 -9.28 1.78 7.30
CA LEU A 261 -10.14 1.48 6.15
C LEU A 261 -11.62 1.47 6.53
N TYR A 262 -11.97 0.89 7.67
CA TYR A 262 -13.34 0.89 8.19
C TYR A 262 -13.88 2.31 8.37
N GLN A 263 -13.07 3.23 8.92
CA GLN A 263 -13.46 4.64 9.08
C GLN A 263 -13.70 5.33 7.74
N LEU A 264 -12.83 5.08 6.75
CA LEU A 264 -12.95 5.65 5.41
C LEU A 264 -14.22 5.17 4.70
N GLU A 265 -14.51 3.87 4.77
CA GLU A 265 -15.70 3.30 4.14
C GLU A 265 -17.00 3.75 4.81
N THR A 266 -17.01 3.83 6.14
CA THR A 266 -18.20 4.23 6.89
C THR A 266 -18.44 5.74 6.88
N ASN A 267 -17.53 6.55 6.33
CA ASN A 267 -17.53 8.01 6.40
C ASN A 267 -17.70 8.55 7.83
N VAL A 268 -17.34 7.76 8.84
CA VAL A 268 -17.33 8.18 10.24
C VAL A 268 -15.94 8.72 10.51
N LEU A 269 -15.74 10.03 10.32
CA LEU A 269 -14.59 10.73 10.89
C LEU A 269 -14.93 11.01 12.37
N PRO A 270 -14.41 10.25 13.35
CA PRO A 270 -14.58 10.65 14.74
C PRO A 270 -13.59 11.80 14.97
N SER A 271 -14.06 12.92 15.52
CA SER A 271 -13.14 13.87 16.13
C SER A 271 -12.30 13.12 17.17
N ASN A 272 -10.97 13.20 17.11
CA ASN A 272 -10.05 12.68 18.14
C ASN A 272 -10.25 13.34 19.53
N GLN A 273 -11.33 14.07 19.74
CA GLN A 273 -11.79 14.53 21.04
C GLN A 273 -12.34 13.35 21.83
N TRP A 274 -11.41 12.61 22.45
CA TRP A 274 -11.69 12.11 23.79
C TRP A 274 -12.16 13.31 24.61
N ARG A 275 -13.46 13.38 24.92
CA ARG A 275 -13.93 14.30 25.95
C ARG A 275 -13.19 13.90 27.22
N ARG A 276 -12.16 14.67 27.57
CA ARG A 276 -11.62 14.64 28.92
C ARG A 276 -12.79 15.03 29.82
N GLN A 277 -13.35 14.05 30.52
CA GLN A 277 -14.27 14.32 31.61
C GLN A 277 -13.45 15.01 32.69
N GLY A 278 -13.52 16.33 32.70
CA GLY A 278 -12.65 17.21 33.47
C GLY A 278 -12.49 18.51 32.69
N GLY A 279 -13.48 19.39 32.82
CA GLY A 279 -13.37 20.78 32.39
C GLY A 279 -12.21 21.43 33.15
N GLY A 280 -11.04 21.37 32.54
CA GLY A 280 -9.80 21.96 33.01
C GLY A 280 -9.44 23.20 32.21
N ASP A 281 -10.42 23.89 31.64
CA ASP A 281 -10.22 25.25 31.18
C ASP A 281 -10.16 26.10 32.45
N GLY A 282 -8.95 26.26 33.00
CA GLY A 282 -8.64 26.92 34.27
C GLY A 282 -8.96 28.42 34.31
N ASN A 283 -10.10 28.82 33.74
CA ASN A 283 -10.56 30.20 33.59
C ASN A 283 -11.74 30.55 34.52
N MET A 284 -12.03 29.73 35.55
CA MET A 284 -13.16 29.96 36.47
C MET A 284 -12.73 30.51 37.84
N PHE A 285 -11.71 31.36 37.88
CA PHE A 285 -11.46 32.27 39.01
C PHE A 285 -10.99 33.64 38.51
N ARG A 286 -11.94 34.52 38.22
CA ARG A 286 -11.80 35.99 38.29
C ARG A 286 -13.11 36.59 38.76
#